data_AF-A0A7S2X2B4-F1
#
_entry.id   AF-A0A7S2X2B4-F1
#
_cell.length_a   1.000
_cell.length_b   1.000
_cell.length_c   1.000
_cell.angle_alpha   90.00
_cell.angle_beta   90.00
_cell.angle_gamma   90.00
#
_symmetry.space_group_name_H-M   'P 1'
#
loop_
_entity.id
_entity.type
_entity.pdbx_description
1 polymer ?
#
loop_
_entity_poly.entity_id
_entity_poly.type
_entity_poly.pdbx_seq_one_letter_code
_entity_poly.pdbx_strand_id
1 'polypeptide(L)'
;ASSVEKKILQSLLGGEEDAQTRKAMTQFYRDGSIEDKEVTIEVPNNKKEGNLGSIFKSSMTPAIENMSDMIIKIDKVLGKDGKKPTETKTMKIGKARPLLEELEMDKLL
;
A
#
# COMPACT_ATOMS: atom_id res chain seq x y z
N ALA A 1 14.75 -0.93 14.79
CA ALA A 1 13.53 -1.17 13.99
C ALA A 1 13.71 -0.48 12.66
N SER A 2 13.68 -1.23 11.54
CA SER A 2 13.70 -0.64 10.20
C SER A 2 12.46 0.25 10.00
N SER A 3 12.53 1.22 9.08
CA SER A 3 11.39 2.08 8.73
C SER A 3 10.18 1.23 8.28
N VAL A 4 10.45 0.15 7.53
CA VAL A 4 9.46 -0.83 7.07
C VAL A 4 8.78 -1.57 8.23
N GLU A 5 9.55 -2.08 9.20
CA GLU A 5 9.02 -2.75 10.39
C GLU A 5 8.04 -1.84 11.14
N LYS A 6 8.40 -0.56 11.32
CA LYS A 6 7.52 0.40 12.00
C LYS A 6 6.21 0.63 11.26
N LYS A 7 6.25 0.78 9.93
CA LYS A 7 5.04 1.00 9.11
C LYS A 7 4.08 -0.19 9.17
N ILE A 8 4.60 -1.40 9.07
CA ILE A 8 3.78 -2.62 9.12
C ILE A 8 3.16 -2.77 10.51
N LEU A 9 3.95 -2.62 11.58
CA LEU A 9 3.45 -2.72 12.95
C LEU A 9 2.44 -1.62 13.27
N GLN A 10 2.63 -0.40 12.75
CA GLN A 10 1.66 0.69 12.92
C GLN A 10 0.35 0.39 12.21
N SER A 11 0.38 -0.14 10.98
CA SER A 11 -0.83 -0.57 10.25
C SER A 11 -1.55 -1.71 10.98
N LEU A 12 -0.80 -2.63 11.60
CA LEU A 12 -1.36 -3.78 12.29
C LEU A 12 -1.94 -3.43 13.67
N LEU A 13 -1.30 -2.53 14.41
CA LEU A 13 -1.63 -2.24 15.81
C LEU A 13 -2.45 -0.96 15.99
N GLY A 14 -2.51 -0.08 14.99
CA GLY A 14 -3.26 1.18 15.04
C GLY A 14 -2.64 2.29 15.88
N GLY A 15 -1.62 1.99 16.71
CA GLY A 15 -0.81 2.98 17.43
C GLY A 15 -1.18 3.20 18.89
N GLU A 16 -2.31 2.66 19.36
CA GLU A 16 -2.80 2.79 20.75
C GLU A 16 -2.34 1.65 21.67
N GLU A 17 -1.52 0.73 21.18
CA GLU A 17 -1.08 -0.43 21.94
C GLU A 17 -0.01 -0.08 22.99
N ASP A 18 -0.07 -0.81 24.11
CA ASP A 18 0.92 -0.72 25.19
C ASP A 18 2.30 -1.26 24.75
N ALA A 19 3.34 -0.84 25.48
CA ALA A 19 4.72 -1.16 25.14
C ALA A 19 5.01 -2.68 25.12
N GLN A 20 4.29 -3.47 25.93
CA GLN A 20 4.47 -4.91 25.98
C GLN A 20 3.89 -5.58 24.73
N THR A 21 2.66 -5.21 24.33
CA THR A 21 2.04 -5.69 23.09
C THR A 21 2.86 -5.31 21.87
N ARG A 22 3.35 -4.08 21.81
CA ARG A 22 4.24 -3.62 20.73
C ARG A 22 5.52 -4.47 20.65
N LYS A 23 6.13 -4.78 21.79
CA LYS A 23 7.33 -5.62 21.88
C LYS A 23 7.06 -7.06 21.42
N ALA A 24 5.95 -7.66 21.85
CA ALA A 24 5.55 -8.99 21.44
C ALA A 24 5.28 -9.05 19.93
N MET A 25 4.55 -8.08 19.38
CA MET A 25 4.26 -8.03 17.95
C MET A 25 5.51 -7.77 17.11
N THR A 26 6.45 -6.97 17.62
CA THR A 26 7.77 -6.79 16.99
C THR A 26 8.53 -8.11 16.92
N GLN A 27 8.47 -8.92 17.98
CA GLN A 27 9.11 -10.23 18.00
C GLN A 27 8.46 -11.17 16.97
N PHE A 28 7.13 -11.24 16.94
CA PHE A 28 6.39 -12.04 15.97
C PHE A 28 6.66 -11.63 14.50
N TYR A 29 6.80 -10.33 14.25
CA TYR A 29 7.18 -9.82 12.93
C TYR A 29 8.56 -10.33 12.49
N ARG A 30 9.54 -10.34 13.40
CA ARG A 30 10.92 -10.77 13.13
C ARG A 30 11.04 -12.28 13.00
N ASP A 31 10.26 -13.02 13.77
CA ASP A 31 10.23 -14.48 13.73
C ASP A 31 9.40 -15.00 12.54
N GLY A 32 8.77 -14.11 11.76
CA GLY A 32 7.96 -14.46 10.58
C GLY A 32 6.58 -15.06 10.91
N SER A 33 6.20 -15.13 12.19
CA SER A 33 4.98 -15.82 12.63
C SER A 33 3.68 -15.11 12.24
N ILE A 34 3.77 -13.87 11.75
CA ILE A 34 2.63 -13.06 11.32
C ILE A 34 2.66 -12.74 9.82
N GLU A 35 3.53 -13.38 9.04
CA GLU A 35 3.65 -13.09 7.60
C GLU A 35 2.35 -13.30 6.81
N ASP A 36 1.50 -14.22 7.28
CA ASP A 36 0.18 -14.50 6.70
C ASP A 36 -0.92 -13.51 7.10
N LYS A 37 -0.68 -12.65 8.10
CA LYS A 37 -1.67 -11.64 8.49
C LYS A 37 -1.79 -10.59 7.39
N GLU A 38 -3.01 -10.09 7.20
CA GLU A 38 -3.29 -9.00 6.26
C GLU A 38 -3.12 -7.65 6.93
N VAL A 39 -2.55 -6.71 6.18
CA VAL A 39 -2.37 -5.32 6.57
C VAL A 39 -2.80 -4.41 5.44
N THR A 40 -3.39 -3.27 5.78
CA THR A 40 -3.75 -2.23 4.81
C THR A 40 -2.68 -1.16 4.85
N ILE A 41 -1.86 -1.10 3.81
CA ILE A 41 -0.68 -0.23 3.76
C ILE A 41 -0.49 0.36 2.36
N GLU A 42 0.14 1.53 2.33
CA GLU A 42 0.53 2.21 1.11
C GLU A 42 1.77 1.55 0.50
N VAL A 43 1.64 1.09 -0.74
CA VAL A 43 2.68 0.38 -1.52
C VAL A 43 2.89 1.06 -2.87
N PRO A 44 4.01 0.83 -3.59
CA PRO A 44 4.15 1.30 -4.96
C PRO A 44 2.98 0.82 -5.81
N ASN A 45 2.42 1.74 -6.57
CA ASN A 45 1.43 1.44 -7.57
C ASN A 45 2.15 0.85 -8.79
N ASN A 46 2.31 -0.47 -8.81
CA ASN A 46 2.80 -1.22 -9.97
C ASN A 46 1.74 -1.33 -11.07
N LYS A 47 0.89 -0.31 -11.27
CA LYS A 47 0.23 -0.11 -12.56
C LYS A 47 1.33 0.12 -13.58
N LYS A 48 1.80 -0.98 -14.19
CA LYS A 48 2.49 -0.94 -15.47
C LYS A 48 1.71 0.03 -16.35
N GLU A 49 2.31 1.17 -16.68
CA GLU A 49 1.95 1.91 -17.88
C GLU A 49 2.01 0.91 -19.04
N GLY A 50 0.84 0.35 -19.38
CA GLY A 50 0.81 -0.81 -20.27
C GLY A 50 -0.50 -1.56 -20.22
N ASN A 51 -1.64 -0.87 -20.35
CA ASN A 51 -2.78 -1.41 -21.06
C ASN A 51 -3.74 -0.31 -21.52
N LEU A 52 -3.31 0.48 -22.51
CA LEU A 52 -4.19 1.25 -23.38
C LEU A 52 -4.89 0.32 -24.40
N GLY A 53 -5.49 -0.77 -23.93
CA GLY A 53 -6.14 -1.72 -24.82
C GLY A 53 -6.85 -2.82 -24.06
N SER A 54 -8.14 -3.01 -24.37
CA SER A 54 -8.91 -4.27 -24.18
C SER A 54 -9.80 -4.50 -22.95
N ILE A 55 -10.30 -3.49 -22.24
CA ILE A 55 -11.53 -3.69 -21.41
C ILE A 55 -12.65 -2.68 -21.72
N PHE A 56 -12.68 -2.18 -22.96
CA PHE A 56 -13.94 -1.79 -23.61
C PHE A 56 -14.45 -3.00 -24.40
N LYS A 57 -15.12 -3.96 -23.74
CA LYS A 57 -16.02 -4.93 -24.38
C LYS A 57 -16.70 -5.82 -23.34
N SER A 58 -17.83 -5.34 -22.82
CA SER A 58 -19.08 -6.09 -22.57
C SER A 58 -19.96 -5.18 -21.71
N SER A 59 -20.86 -4.46 -22.38
CA SER A 59 -22.30 -4.74 -22.39
C SER A 59 -23.02 -4.15 -21.17
N MET A 60 -23.67 -3.01 -21.44
CA MET A 60 -24.92 -2.55 -20.83
C MET A 60 -24.99 -2.43 -19.30
N THR A 61 -24.80 -1.21 -18.80
CA THR A 61 -25.72 -0.56 -17.83
C THR A 61 -25.42 0.95 -17.79
N PRO A 62 -26.40 1.86 -17.98
CA PRO A 62 -26.20 3.29 -17.81
C PRO A 62 -26.56 3.67 -16.37
N ALA A 63 -25.57 3.86 -15.48
CA ALA A 63 -25.77 4.61 -14.22
C ALA A 63 -24.49 4.75 -13.38
N ILE A 64 -23.37 5.25 -13.91
CA ILE A 64 -22.29 5.78 -13.03
C ILE A 64 -21.61 6.97 -13.73
N GLU A 65 -22.34 8.06 -13.91
CA GLU A 65 -21.79 9.32 -14.48
C GLU A 65 -21.12 10.22 -13.43
N ASN A 66 -20.97 9.80 -12.16
CA ASN A 66 -20.53 10.72 -11.09
C ASN A 66 -19.46 10.20 -10.11
N MET A 67 -18.79 9.07 -10.39
CA MET A 67 -17.66 8.61 -9.55
C MET A 67 -16.27 8.82 -10.17
N SER A 68 -16.18 9.09 -11.47
CA SER A 68 -14.90 9.30 -12.14
C SER A 68 -14.22 10.63 -11.75
N ASP A 69 -14.97 11.68 -11.44
CA ASP A 69 -14.40 13.01 -11.18
C ASP A 69 -13.77 13.17 -9.79
N MET A 70 -14.12 12.30 -8.82
CA MET A 70 -13.50 12.33 -7.49
C MET A 70 -12.17 11.58 -7.44
N ILE A 71 -12.02 10.54 -8.27
CA ILE A 71 -10.77 9.75 -8.38
C ILE A 71 -9.72 10.52 -9.18
N ILE A 72 -10.12 11.24 -10.23
CA ILE A 72 -9.20 12.01 -11.09
C ILE A 72 -8.62 13.24 -10.38
N LYS A 73 -9.33 13.82 -9.41
CA LYS A 73 -8.86 15.02 -8.70
C LYS A 73 -7.73 14.74 -7.70
N ILE A 74 -7.61 13.52 -7.17
CA ILE A 74 -6.46 13.15 -6.32
C ILE A 74 -5.23 12.90 -7.19
N ASP A 75 -5.42 12.33 -8.38
CA ASP A 75 -4.36 12.01 -9.34
C ASP A 75 -3.63 13.27 -9.86
N LYS A 76 -4.33 14.42 -9.91
CA LYS A 76 -3.75 15.69 -10.40
C LYS A 76 -2.94 16.50 -9.38
N VAL A 77 -2.99 16.19 -8.08
CA VAL A 77 -2.26 16.98 -7.06
C VAL A 77 -0.92 16.34 -6.65
N LEU A 78 -0.66 15.09 -7.03
CA LEU A 78 0.59 14.38 -6.73
C LEU A 78 1.64 14.37 -7.87
N GLY A 79 1.35 15.02 -9.01
CA GLY A 79 2.19 14.94 -10.20
C GLY A 79 3.37 15.92 -10.30
N LYS A 80 3.99 16.37 -9.20
CA LYS A 80 5.06 17.39 -9.27
C LYS A 80 6.38 17.10 -8.56
N ASP A 81 6.47 16.03 -7.79
CA ASP A 81 7.72 15.53 -7.23
C ASP A 81 7.87 14.09 -7.72
N GLY A 82 9.06 13.67 -8.16
CA GLY A 82 9.35 12.37 -8.78
C GLY A 82 9.16 11.14 -7.88
N LYS A 83 8.19 11.15 -6.99
CA LYS A 83 7.75 10.04 -6.16
C LYS A 83 6.90 9.11 -7.03
N LYS A 84 7.27 7.83 -7.06
CA LYS A 84 6.49 6.79 -7.73
C LYS A 84 5.05 6.85 -7.21
N PRO A 85 4.03 6.71 -8.08
CA PRO A 85 2.65 6.66 -7.63
C PRO A 85 2.50 5.52 -6.62
N THR A 86 1.78 5.77 -5.53
CA THR A 86 1.51 4.79 -4.48
C THR A 86 0.00 4.48 -4.42
N GLU A 87 -0.35 3.30 -3.94
CA GLU A 87 -1.74 2.91 -3.70
C GLU A 87 -1.90 2.24 -2.33
N THR A 88 -3.03 2.50 -1.67
CA THR A 88 -3.40 1.80 -0.42
C THR A 88 -4.02 0.46 -0.77
N LYS A 89 -3.39 -0.62 -0.30
CA LYS A 89 -3.85 -1.98 -0.59
C LYS A 89 -3.78 -2.87 0.64
N THR A 90 -4.79 -3.71 0.80
CA THR A 90 -4.79 -4.80 1.79
C THR A 90 -4.04 -6.00 1.21
N MET A 91 -2.99 -6.46 1.90
CA MET A 91 -2.22 -7.64 1.50
C MET A 91 -1.51 -8.29 2.68
N LYS A 92 -1.00 -9.51 2.47
CA LYS A 92 -0.20 -10.22 3.46
C LYS A 92 1.09 -9.47 3.80
N ILE A 93 1.48 -9.49 5.08
CA ILE A 93 2.73 -8.89 5.58
C ILE A 93 3.95 -9.37 4.77
N GLY A 94 4.03 -10.67 4.47
CA GLY A 94 5.12 -11.23 3.67
C GLY A 94 5.22 -10.68 2.24
N LYS A 95 4.11 -10.16 1.68
CA LYS A 95 4.08 -9.49 0.37
C LYS A 95 4.33 -7.99 0.48
N ALA A 96 3.90 -7.37 1.58
CA ALA A 96 4.10 -5.95 1.82
C ALA A 96 5.57 -5.59 2.08
N ARG A 97 6.31 -6.45 2.81
CA ARG A 97 7.72 -6.22 3.20
C ARG A 97 8.63 -5.84 2.01
N PRO A 98 8.76 -6.65 0.94
CA PRO A 98 9.65 -6.30 -0.18
C PRO A 98 9.23 -5.00 -0.89
N LEU A 99 7.92 -4.76 -1.04
CA LEU A 99 7.40 -3.54 -1.70
C LEU A 99 7.74 -2.26 -0.91
N LEU A 100 7.71 -2.36 0.41
CA LEU A 100 8.06 -1.24 1.30
C LEU A 100 9.57 -1.02 1.37
N GLU A 101 10.37 -2.08 1.28
CA GLU A 101 11.83 -1.98 1.20
C GLU A 101 12.26 -1.24 -0.07
N GLU A 102 11.66 -1.56 -1.22
CA GLU A 102 11.87 -0.83 -2.48
C GLU A 102 11.55 0.66 -2.33
N LEU A 103 10.42 1.03 -1.71
CA LEU A 103 10.06 2.43 -1.46
C LEU A 103 11.05 3.16 -0.55
N GLU A 104 11.54 2.48 0.50
CA GLU A 104 12.49 3.11 1.42
C GLU A 104 13.87 3.24 0.77
N MET A 105 14.26 2.33 -0.12
CA MET A 105 15.47 2.47 -0.94
C MET A 105 15.36 3.63 -1.94
N ASP A 106 14.22 3.78 -2.62
CA ASP A 106 13.98 4.89 -3.56
C ASP A 106 14.05 6.27 -2.90
N LYS A 107 13.74 6.38 -1.60
CA LYS A 107 13.83 7.65 -0.86
C LYS A 107 15.26 8.09 -0.52
N LEU A 108 16.22 7.17 -0.59
CA LEU A 108 17.62 7.43 -0.24
C LEU A 108 18.45 7.88 -1.46
N LEU A 109 17.87 7.85 -2.66
CA LEU A 109 18.46 8.33 -3.93
C LEU A 109 17.94 9.72 -4.29
#